data_AF-A0A1F3SHR9-F1
#
_entry.id   AF-A0A1F3SHR9-F1
#
_cell.length_a   1.000
_cell.length_b   1.000
_cell.length_c   1.000
_cell.angle_alpha   90.00
_cell.angle_beta   90.00
_cell.angle_gamma   90.00
#
_symmetry.space_group_name_H-M   'P 1'
#
loop_
_entity.id
_entity.type
_entity.pdbx_description
1 polymer ?
#
loop_
_entity_poly.entity_id
_entity_poly.type
_entity_poly.pdbx_seq_one_letter_code
_entity_poly.pdbx_strand_id
1 'polypeptide(L)'
;MNLKHGLVFFLLFSAVNANAKSESTFTKSYNQIKKDLASKITICRKQFDKNVKKAYSESKKPYREQEHIQFVKDEKKALQFINGFDLSKLTDVEEQKFYTLISEQCSKENLIIFEKLDKKRRSCNFFGEEYKFMKGLIYAQKNYDWSEQTRQLARGKILEWVQNQANPDHYITQLFALELLELMVEYGQIDKKFGEEIKQTYVKAEKRHLEIKEAIQLISKNDKKSAYFSCEGFSKSRELEIPFSQTTSEEIKVILQKI
;
A
#
# COMPACT_ATOMS: atom_id res chain seq x y z
N MET A 1 28.98 -36.80 46.86
CA MET A 1 27.61 -36.45 46.43
C MET A 1 27.64 -35.09 45.76
N ASN A 2 27.28 -35.07 44.48
CA ASN A 2 27.50 -33.99 43.54
C ASN A 2 26.34 -32.98 43.56
N LEU A 3 26.59 -31.76 44.02
CA LEU A 3 25.64 -30.65 44.03
C LEU A 3 26.25 -29.46 43.25
N LYS A 4 26.51 -29.65 41.95
CA LYS A 4 27.10 -28.59 41.09
C LYS A 4 26.59 -28.53 39.65
N HIS A 5 25.42 -29.12 39.34
CA HIS A 5 24.85 -29.06 37.98
C HIS A 5 23.45 -28.45 37.90
N GLY A 6 22.90 -27.92 39.00
CA GLY A 6 21.53 -27.40 39.04
C GLY A 6 21.35 -25.91 38.75
N LEU A 7 22.44 -25.11 38.66
CA LEU A 7 22.33 -23.65 38.59
C LEU A 7 22.58 -23.04 37.21
N VAL A 8 23.04 -23.82 36.23
CA VAL A 8 23.35 -23.32 34.87
C VAL A 8 22.11 -23.40 33.95
N PHE A 9 21.11 -24.20 34.30
CA PHE A 9 19.90 -24.34 33.47
C PHE A 9 18.83 -23.26 33.74
N PHE A 10 18.89 -22.56 34.88
CA PHE A 10 17.89 -21.53 35.22
C PHE A 10 18.21 -20.14 34.66
N LEU A 11 19.47 -19.89 34.26
CA LEU A 11 19.89 -18.60 33.69
C LEU A 11 19.81 -18.55 32.15
N LEU A 12 19.59 -19.67 31.48
CA LEU A 12 19.44 -19.72 30.02
C LEU A 12 17.99 -19.61 29.54
N PHE A 13 16.99 -19.77 30.42
CA PHE A 13 15.58 -19.56 30.07
C PHE A 13 15.09 -18.11 30.23
N SER A 14 15.87 -17.24 30.88
CA SER A 14 15.51 -15.82 31.06
C SER A 14 15.99 -14.91 29.93
N ALA A 15 16.85 -15.40 29.02
CA ALA A 15 17.43 -14.59 27.95
C ALA A 15 16.60 -14.54 26.65
N VAL A 16 15.53 -15.33 26.54
CA VAL A 16 14.77 -15.44 25.27
C VAL A 16 13.42 -14.69 25.30
N ASN A 17 12.98 -14.16 26.45
CA ASN A 17 11.70 -13.44 26.57
C ASN A 17 11.80 -11.95 26.95
N ALA A 18 12.99 -11.33 26.87
CA ALA A 18 13.22 -9.95 27.28
C ALA A 18 13.14 -8.92 26.13
N ASN A 19 12.31 -9.14 25.10
CA ASN A 19 12.11 -8.17 24.02
C ASN A 19 10.75 -7.46 24.03
N ALA A 20 10.01 -7.53 25.15
CA ALA A 20 9.01 -6.50 25.44
C ALA A 20 9.76 -5.22 25.86
N LYS A 21 10.24 -4.44 24.87
CA LYS A 21 10.77 -3.09 25.11
C LYS A 21 9.71 -2.28 25.87
N SER A 22 10.12 -1.63 26.96
CA SER A 22 9.24 -0.86 27.85
C SER A 22 8.36 0.15 27.08
N GLU A 23 7.17 0.46 27.61
CA GLU A 23 6.25 1.50 27.10
C GLU A 23 6.97 2.83 26.75
N SER A 24 7.97 3.21 27.57
CA SER A 24 8.84 4.36 27.34
C SER A 24 9.61 4.28 26.01
N THR A 25 10.15 3.10 25.70
CA THR A 25 10.94 2.85 24.48
C THR A 25 10.06 2.84 23.23
N PHE A 26 8.89 2.22 23.31
CA PHE A 26 7.89 2.23 22.23
C PHE A 26 7.44 3.66 21.93
N THR A 27 7.01 4.39 22.96
CA THR A 27 6.54 5.78 22.84
C THR A 27 7.61 6.71 22.28
N LYS A 28 8.87 6.56 22.72
CA LYS A 28 10.00 7.33 22.18
C LYS A 28 10.23 7.05 20.70
N SER A 29 10.23 5.77 20.30
CA SER A 29 10.41 5.35 18.91
C SER A 29 9.27 5.86 18.03
N TYR A 30 8.03 5.73 18.50
CA TYR A 30 6.85 6.26 17.84
C TYR A 30 6.95 7.78 17.61
N ASN A 31 7.30 8.53 18.65
CA ASN A 31 7.38 9.99 18.57
C ASN A 31 8.49 10.46 17.63
N GLN A 32 9.60 9.73 17.56
CA GLN A 32 10.66 10.00 16.59
C GLN A 32 10.16 9.82 15.15
N ILE A 33 9.55 8.67 14.84
CA ILE A 33 8.96 8.41 13.51
C ILE A 33 7.93 9.48 13.15
N LYS A 34 7.05 9.84 14.10
CA LYS A 34 6.04 10.90 13.90
C LYS A 34 6.68 12.26 13.58
N LYS A 35 7.78 12.61 14.26
CA LYS A 35 8.51 13.87 14.01
C LYS A 35 9.12 13.87 12.61
N ASP A 36 9.73 12.76 12.21
CA ASP A 36 10.35 12.59 10.90
C ASP A 36 9.32 12.65 9.76
N LEU A 37 8.12 12.11 10.02
CA LEU A 37 6.98 12.15 9.09
C LEU A 37 6.32 13.53 8.96
N ALA A 38 6.42 14.42 9.96
CA ALA A 38 5.58 15.61 10.03
C ALA A 38 5.76 16.57 8.83
N SER A 39 7.00 16.74 8.37
CA SER A 39 7.32 17.57 7.19
C SER A 39 6.82 16.89 5.91
N LYS A 40 7.02 15.58 5.78
CA LYS A 40 6.60 14.77 4.64
C LYS A 40 5.08 14.72 4.48
N ILE A 41 4.33 14.52 5.57
CA ILE A 41 2.86 14.58 5.57
C ILE A 41 2.37 15.94 5.05
N THR A 42 3.02 17.03 5.45
CA THR A 42 2.63 18.37 4.98
C THR A 42 2.84 18.53 3.47
N ILE A 43 3.97 18.04 2.96
CA ILE A 43 4.29 18.05 1.53
C ILE A 43 3.29 17.18 0.75
N CYS A 44 3.04 15.96 1.22
CA CYS A 44 2.12 15.00 0.63
C CYS A 44 0.69 15.55 0.56
N ARG A 45 0.16 16.10 1.65
CA ARG A 45 -1.17 16.74 1.67
C ARG A 45 -1.26 17.92 0.71
N LYS A 46 -0.22 18.74 0.62
CA LYS A 46 -0.17 19.87 -0.32
C LYS A 46 -0.22 19.42 -1.77
N GLN A 47 0.47 18.32 -2.12
CA GLN A 47 0.34 17.71 -3.44
C GLN A 47 -1.07 17.18 -3.65
N PHE A 48 -1.61 16.46 -2.68
CA PHE A 48 -2.94 15.88 -2.77
C PHE A 48 -4.03 16.92 -3.06
N ASP A 49 -4.07 17.98 -2.26
CA ASP A 49 -5.08 19.04 -2.36
C ASP A 49 -4.94 19.89 -3.63
N LYS A 50 -3.73 19.99 -4.18
CA LYS A 50 -3.46 20.79 -5.37
C LYS A 50 -3.60 20.00 -6.66
N ASN A 51 -3.10 18.77 -6.68
CA ASN A 51 -2.82 18.05 -7.90
C ASN A 51 -3.66 16.79 -8.06
N VAL A 52 -4.00 16.07 -6.99
CA VAL A 52 -4.70 14.78 -7.09
C VAL A 52 -6.21 14.98 -7.03
N LYS A 53 -6.72 15.52 -5.91
CA LYS A 53 -8.17 15.62 -5.64
C LYS A 53 -8.94 16.47 -6.66
N LYS A 54 -8.25 17.41 -7.31
CA LYS A 54 -8.86 18.34 -8.28
C LYS A 54 -8.81 17.85 -9.72
N ALA A 55 -8.09 16.76 -9.97
CA ALA A 55 -7.81 16.30 -11.32
C ALA A 55 -8.91 15.40 -11.89
N TYR A 56 -9.73 14.80 -11.03
CA TYR A 56 -10.85 13.95 -11.44
C TYR A 56 -12.15 14.31 -10.73
N SER A 57 -13.25 13.80 -11.29
CA SER A 57 -14.59 13.86 -10.73
C SER A 57 -15.27 12.51 -10.86
N GLU A 58 -16.17 12.21 -9.93
CA GLU A 58 -17.01 11.02 -10.00
C GLU A 58 -18.24 11.30 -10.88
N SER A 59 -18.47 10.49 -11.91
CA SER A 59 -19.66 10.57 -12.76
C SER A 59 -20.88 10.09 -12.00
N LYS A 60 -21.97 10.87 -12.04
CA LYS A 60 -23.23 10.53 -11.38
C LYS A 60 -24.04 9.44 -12.12
N LYS A 61 -23.77 9.23 -13.41
CA LYS A 61 -24.46 8.26 -14.27
C LYS A 61 -23.47 7.60 -15.24
N PRO A 62 -22.55 6.79 -14.73
CA PRO A 62 -21.60 6.06 -15.55
C PRO A 62 -22.30 4.92 -16.29
N TYR A 63 -21.88 4.65 -17.53
CA TYR A 63 -22.43 3.53 -18.30
C TYR A 63 -21.73 2.21 -17.95
N ARG A 64 -20.46 2.28 -17.51
CA ARG A 64 -19.66 1.15 -17.02
C ARG A 64 -18.89 1.54 -15.76
N GLU A 65 -18.52 0.56 -14.94
CA GLU A 65 -17.81 0.76 -13.66
C GLU A 65 -16.53 1.61 -13.79
N GLN A 66 -15.78 1.39 -14.87
CA GLN A 66 -14.56 2.11 -15.22
C GLN A 66 -14.79 3.58 -15.62
N GLU A 67 -16.01 3.97 -15.99
CA GLU A 67 -16.36 5.36 -16.37
C GLU A 67 -16.81 6.21 -15.17
N HIS A 68 -16.88 5.61 -13.97
CA HIS A 68 -17.23 6.32 -12.75
C HIS A 68 -16.23 7.43 -12.43
N ILE A 69 -14.97 7.33 -12.87
CA ILE A 69 -13.93 8.32 -12.60
C ILE A 69 -13.51 9.00 -13.90
N GLN A 70 -13.72 10.30 -13.99
CA GLN A 70 -13.40 11.12 -15.17
C GLN A 70 -12.34 12.15 -14.83
N PHE A 71 -11.26 12.21 -15.61
CA PHE A 71 -10.24 13.25 -15.46
C PHE A 71 -10.70 14.59 -16.02
N VAL A 72 -9.96 15.67 -15.75
CA VAL A 72 -10.23 16.98 -16.37
C VAL A 72 -10.10 16.88 -17.89
N LYS A 73 -11.12 17.32 -18.65
CA LYS A 73 -11.10 17.22 -20.12
C LYS A 73 -10.14 18.22 -20.79
N ASP A 74 -9.99 19.41 -20.23
CA ASP A 74 -9.10 20.46 -20.73
C ASP A 74 -7.63 20.01 -20.64
N GLU A 75 -6.96 19.91 -21.80
CA GLU A 75 -5.60 19.37 -21.89
C GLU A 75 -4.57 20.20 -21.11
N LYS A 76 -4.68 21.53 -21.13
CA LYS A 76 -3.75 22.41 -20.41
C LYS A 76 -3.85 22.19 -18.90
N LYS A 77 -5.06 22.08 -18.35
CA LYS A 77 -5.27 21.71 -16.95
C LYS A 77 -4.83 20.28 -16.65
N ALA A 78 -5.08 19.34 -17.55
CA ALA A 78 -4.61 17.97 -17.39
C ALA A 78 -3.09 17.90 -17.25
N LEU A 79 -2.36 18.58 -18.13
CA LEU A 79 -0.90 18.68 -18.07
C LEU A 79 -0.41 19.28 -16.75
N GLN A 80 -1.11 20.26 -16.17
CA GLN A 80 -0.74 20.80 -14.86
C GLN A 80 -0.85 19.74 -13.76
N PHE A 81 -1.91 18.94 -13.77
CA PHE A 81 -2.10 17.89 -12.77
C PHE A 81 -1.15 16.71 -12.96
N ILE A 82 -0.95 16.26 -14.21
CA ILE A 82 -0.05 15.16 -14.55
C ILE A 82 1.39 15.51 -14.16
N ASN A 83 1.87 16.71 -14.50
CA ASN A 83 3.22 17.17 -14.13
C ASN A 83 3.35 17.51 -12.65
N GLY A 84 2.26 17.90 -12.00
CA GLY A 84 2.24 18.20 -10.58
C GLY A 84 2.27 16.94 -9.69
N PHE A 85 1.92 15.78 -10.23
CA PHE A 85 1.96 14.52 -9.50
C PHE A 85 3.38 13.96 -9.42
N ASP A 86 3.89 13.84 -8.20
CA ASP A 86 5.26 13.43 -7.90
C ASP A 86 5.26 12.34 -6.81
N LEU A 87 5.69 11.13 -7.19
CA LEU A 87 5.74 9.97 -6.31
C LEU A 87 6.70 10.16 -5.13
N SER A 88 7.76 10.96 -5.29
CA SER A 88 8.73 11.23 -4.21
C SER A 88 8.15 12.06 -3.06
N LYS A 89 6.97 12.65 -3.27
CA LYS A 89 6.24 13.43 -2.28
C LYS A 89 5.22 12.61 -1.49
N LEU A 90 5.06 11.32 -1.79
CA LEU A 90 4.25 10.39 -1.01
C LEU A 90 4.95 10.02 0.30
N THR A 91 4.25 9.34 1.21
CA THR A 91 4.77 8.97 2.54
C THR A 91 4.93 7.47 2.75
N ASP A 92 4.80 6.66 1.70
CA ASP A 92 4.73 5.19 1.81
C ASP A 92 5.93 4.62 2.59
N VAL A 93 7.15 5.01 2.22
CA VAL A 93 8.39 4.55 2.87
C VAL A 93 8.45 4.94 4.35
N GLU A 94 8.04 6.15 4.70
CA GLU A 94 8.05 6.58 6.10
C GLU A 94 6.91 5.98 6.93
N GLU A 95 5.74 5.72 6.31
CA GLU A 95 4.64 4.98 6.92
C GLU A 95 5.01 3.50 7.15
N GLN A 96 5.86 2.89 6.31
CA GLN A 96 6.37 1.53 6.55
C GLN A 96 7.12 1.41 7.87
N LYS A 97 7.97 2.38 8.22
CA LYS A 97 8.71 2.39 9.49
C LYS A 97 7.78 2.26 10.70
N PHE A 98 6.58 2.81 10.57
CA PHE A 98 5.55 2.76 11.59
C PHE A 98 4.95 1.36 11.72
N TYR A 99 4.55 0.75 10.61
CA TYR A 99 4.03 -0.63 10.59
C TYR A 99 5.07 -1.64 11.06
N THR A 100 6.34 -1.46 10.69
CA THR A 100 7.46 -2.27 11.19
C THR A 100 7.60 -2.13 12.71
N LEU A 101 7.55 -0.90 13.25
CA LEU A 101 7.62 -0.68 14.70
C LEU A 101 6.51 -1.42 15.46
N ILE A 102 5.27 -1.36 14.96
CA ILE A 102 4.12 -2.02 15.57
C ILE A 102 4.30 -3.54 15.54
N SER A 103 4.68 -4.08 14.39
CA SER A 103 4.87 -5.52 14.22
C SER A 103 5.99 -6.06 15.11
N GLU A 104 7.14 -5.38 15.15
CA GLU A 104 8.32 -5.84 15.90
C GLU A 104 8.19 -5.67 17.42
N GLN A 105 7.42 -4.68 17.86
CA GLN A 105 7.24 -4.39 19.29
C GLN A 105 5.82 -4.68 19.76
N CYS A 106 5.13 -5.61 19.10
CA CYS A 106 3.76 -5.92 19.45
C CYS A 106 3.65 -6.60 20.81
N SER A 107 3.05 -5.91 21.77
CA SER A 107 2.50 -6.47 23.01
C SER A 107 1.09 -5.91 23.22
N LYS A 108 0.31 -6.50 24.11
CA LYS A 108 -1.04 -5.98 24.43
C LYS A 108 -0.96 -4.52 24.92
N GLU A 109 0.04 -4.20 25.73
CA GLU A 109 0.31 -2.86 26.25
C GLU A 109 0.69 -1.90 25.12
N ASN A 110 1.60 -2.29 24.24
CA ASN A 110 2.04 -1.47 23.11
C ASN A 110 0.94 -1.27 22.07
N LEU A 111 0.04 -2.24 21.88
CA LEU A 111 -1.14 -2.07 21.03
C LEU A 111 -2.10 -1.01 21.57
N ILE A 112 -2.38 -1.01 22.88
CA ILE A 112 -3.20 0.02 23.53
C ILE A 112 -2.56 1.41 23.37
N ILE A 113 -1.24 1.51 23.52
CA ILE A 113 -0.50 2.75 23.33
C ILE A 113 -0.57 3.20 21.87
N PHE A 114 -0.32 2.27 20.94
CA PHE A 114 -0.42 2.50 19.50
C PHE A 114 -1.78 3.07 19.11
N GLU A 115 -2.89 2.42 19.49
CA GLU A 115 -4.24 2.89 19.17
C GLU A 115 -4.52 4.31 19.68
N LYS A 116 -4.03 4.64 20.89
CA LYS A 116 -4.17 5.98 21.47
C LYS A 116 -3.38 7.03 20.70
N LEU A 117 -2.15 6.69 20.30
CA LEU A 117 -1.26 7.62 19.61
C LEU A 117 -1.68 7.80 18.14
N ASP A 118 -2.06 6.73 17.45
CA ASP A 118 -2.45 6.73 16.04
C ASP A 118 -3.70 7.57 15.76
N LYS A 119 -4.69 7.53 16.66
CA LYS A 119 -5.86 8.43 16.61
C LYS A 119 -5.51 9.92 16.54
N LYS A 120 -4.34 10.32 17.02
CA LYS A 120 -3.85 11.71 17.03
C LYS A 120 -2.83 11.97 15.93
N ARG A 121 -2.44 10.94 15.17
CA ARG A 121 -1.45 11.05 14.12
C ARG A 121 -2.12 11.65 12.89
N ARG A 122 -1.45 12.62 12.28
CA ARG A 122 -1.79 13.02 10.91
C ARG A 122 -1.12 11.98 10.01
N SER A 123 -1.86 11.41 9.07
CA SER A 123 -1.32 10.53 8.04
C SER A 123 -1.55 11.16 6.66
N CYS A 124 -0.82 10.66 5.67
CA CYS A 124 -1.06 10.98 4.27
C CYS A 124 -1.27 9.68 3.47
N ASN A 125 -2.28 8.90 3.86
CA ASN A 125 -2.66 7.69 3.13
C ASN A 125 -3.78 8.01 2.14
N PHE A 126 -3.41 8.48 0.95
CA PHE A 126 -4.34 8.80 -0.14
C PHE A 126 -4.26 7.82 -1.30
N PHE A 127 -3.71 6.63 -1.07
CA PHE A 127 -3.59 5.57 -2.06
C PHE A 127 -4.87 5.39 -2.91
N GLY A 128 -6.05 5.35 -2.29
CA GLY A 128 -7.31 5.16 -3.02
C GLY A 128 -7.64 6.31 -3.98
N GLU A 129 -7.23 7.53 -3.64
CA GLU A 129 -7.43 8.72 -4.46
C GLU A 129 -6.36 8.83 -5.56
N GLU A 130 -5.14 8.34 -5.31
CA GLU A 130 -4.11 8.15 -6.34
C GLU A 130 -4.55 7.11 -7.37
N TYR A 131 -5.10 5.99 -6.92
CA TYR A 131 -5.67 4.98 -7.81
C TYR A 131 -6.80 5.57 -8.67
N LYS A 132 -7.73 6.35 -8.09
CA LYS A 132 -8.75 7.09 -8.87
C LYS A 132 -8.12 8.05 -9.87
N PHE A 133 -7.06 8.78 -9.49
CA PHE A 133 -6.33 9.65 -10.40
C PHE A 133 -5.80 8.87 -11.61
N MET A 134 -5.20 7.70 -11.39
CA MET A 134 -4.69 6.85 -12.48
C MET A 134 -5.83 6.28 -13.35
N LYS A 135 -6.92 5.79 -12.76
CA LYS A 135 -8.11 5.36 -13.52
C LYS A 135 -8.66 6.48 -14.40
N GLY A 136 -8.78 7.69 -13.84
CA GLY A 136 -9.20 8.87 -14.58
C GLY A 136 -8.29 9.15 -15.78
N LEU A 137 -6.97 9.06 -15.60
CA LEU A 137 -6.01 9.19 -16.71
C LEU A 137 -6.17 8.12 -17.79
N ILE A 138 -6.42 6.86 -17.41
CA ILE A 138 -6.69 5.79 -18.38
C ILE A 138 -7.95 6.10 -19.17
N TYR A 139 -9.04 6.49 -18.50
CA TYR A 139 -10.28 6.87 -19.15
C TYR A 139 -10.07 8.04 -20.13
N ALA A 140 -9.40 9.10 -19.68
CA ALA A 140 -9.19 10.33 -20.44
C ALA A 140 -8.38 10.10 -21.72
N GLN A 141 -7.32 9.30 -21.66
CA GLN A 141 -6.47 8.98 -22.81
C GLN A 141 -7.25 8.35 -23.98
N LYS A 142 -8.32 7.60 -23.70
CA LYS A 142 -9.16 6.98 -24.74
C LYS A 142 -10.28 7.88 -25.23
N ASN A 143 -10.85 8.69 -24.35
CA ASN A 143 -12.13 9.37 -24.58
C ASN A 143 -12.00 10.87 -24.86
N TYR A 144 -10.84 11.48 -24.62
CA TYR A 144 -10.62 12.90 -24.82
C TYR A 144 -9.66 13.17 -25.98
N ASP A 145 -9.87 14.30 -26.65
CA ASP A 145 -9.07 14.75 -27.80
C ASP A 145 -7.74 15.38 -27.36
N TRP A 146 -7.00 14.71 -26.47
CA TRP A 146 -5.66 15.14 -26.08
C TRP A 146 -4.64 14.86 -27.18
N SER A 147 -3.56 15.65 -27.19
CA SER A 147 -2.40 15.38 -28.03
C SER A 147 -1.75 14.05 -27.69
N GLU A 148 -1.02 13.50 -28.65
CA GLU A 148 -0.27 12.27 -28.47
C GLU A 148 0.78 12.40 -27.36
N GLN A 149 1.42 13.57 -27.25
CA GLN A 149 2.40 13.87 -26.21
C GLN A 149 1.77 13.80 -24.81
N THR A 150 0.58 14.37 -24.62
CA THR A 150 -0.13 14.31 -23.33
C THR A 150 -0.55 12.87 -23.00
N ARG A 151 -1.01 12.09 -24.00
CA ARG A 151 -1.34 10.68 -23.80
C ARG A 151 -0.12 9.86 -23.38
N GLN A 152 1.02 10.04 -24.05
CA GLN A 152 2.27 9.37 -23.70
C GLN A 152 2.75 9.73 -22.29
N LEU A 153 2.66 11.01 -21.91
CA LEU A 153 3.00 11.45 -20.56
C LEU A 153 2.07 10.82 -19.52
N ALA A 154 0.77 10.78 -19.77
CA ALA A 154 -0.20 10.13 -18.88
C ALA A 154 0.07 8.63 -18.74
N ARG A 155 0.31 7.92 -19.85
CA ARG A 155 0.71 6.50 -19.86
C ARG A 155 1.96 6.28 -19.02
N GLY A 156 2.99 7.11 -19.22
CA GLY A 156 4.22 7.06 -18.45
C GLY A 156 3.98 7.23 -16.95
N LYS A 157 3.12 8.16 -16.54
CA LYS A 157 2.77 8.38 -15.13
C LYS A 157 2.02 7.22 -14.49
N ILE A 158 1.11 6.57 -15.24
CA ILE A 158 0.42 5.38 -14.75
C ILE A 158 1.42 4.24 -14.52
N LEU A 159 2.30 3.98 -15.50
CA LEU A 159 3.32 2.92 -15.39
C LEU A 159 4.34 3.21 -14.29
N GLU A 160 4.75 4.47 -14.11
CA GLU A 160 5.62 4.90 -13.01
C GLU A 160 4.97 4.60 -11.64
N TRP A 161 3.67 4.89 -11.49
CA TRP A 161 2.93 4.58 -10.27
C TRP A 161 2.79 3.06 -10.07
N VAL A 162 2.43 2.28 -11.11
CA VAL A 162 2.36 0.81 -11.03
C VAL A 162 3.71 0.22 -10.60
N GLN A 163 4.81 0.73 -11.15
CA GLN A 163 6.17 0.32 -10.77
C GLN A 163 6.49 0.66 -9.31
N ASN A 164 6.04 1.82 -8.81
CA ASN A 164 6.20 2.20 -7.40
C ASN A 164 5.37 1.31 -6.47
N GLN A 165 4.14 0.95 -6.87
CA GLN A 165 3.27 0.05 -6.11
C GLN A 165 3.70 -1.42 -6.18
N ALA A 166 4.54 -1.79 -7.15
CA ALA A 166 5.21 -3.09 -7.17
C ALA A 166 6.30 -3.24 -6.08
N ASN A 167 6.27 -2.45 -5.01
CA ASN A 167 7.12 -2.61 -3.83
C ASN A 167 6.59 -3.78 -2.96
N PRO A 168 7.43 -4.73 -2.50
CA PRO A 168 7.02 -5.89 -1.69
C PRO A 168 6.44 -5.57 -0.29
N ASP A 169 6.39 -4.31 0.12
CA ASP A 169 5.93 -3.95 1.46
C ASP A 169 4.42 -3.66 1.55
N HIS A 170 3.71 -3.62 0.43
CA HIS A 170 2.29 -3.28 0.38
C HIS A 170 1.50 -4.20 -0.57
N TYR A 171 1.03 -5.33 -0.03
CA TYR A 171 0.35 -6.33 -0.86
C TYR A 171 -0.91 -5.81 -1.55
N ILE A 172 -1.73 -5.06 -0.81
CA ILE A 172 -3.00 -4.56 -1.32
C ILE A 172 -2.82 -3.59 -2.51
N THR A 173 -1.78 -2.75 -2.50
CA THR A 173 -1.56 -1.77 -3.57
C THR A 173 -1.10 -2.45 -4.87
N GLN A 174 -0.50 -3.63 -4.79
CA GLN A 174 -0.14 -4.46 -5.94
C GLN A 174 -1.36 -5.00 -6.69
N LEU A 175 -2.45 -5.34 -5.98
CA LEU A 175 -3.72 -5.74 -6.62
C LEU A 175 -4.26 -4.60 -7.49
N PHE A 176 -4.29 -3.38 -6.95
CA PHE A 176 -4.73 -2.21 -7.71
C PHE A 176 -3.79 -1.87 -8.87
N ALA A 177 -2.49 -2.12 -8.72
CA ALA A 177 -1.53 -1.96 -9.80
C ALA A 177 -1.83 -2.91 -10.97
N LEU A 178 -2.18 -4.17 -10.68
CA LEU A 178 -2.62 -5.17 -11.66
C LEU A 178 -3.97 -4.79 -12.30
N GLU A 179 -4.94 -4.30 -11.52
CA GLU A 179 -6.21 -3.79 -12.05
C GLU A 179 -5.99 -2.64 -13.04
N LEU A 180 -5.07 -1.71 -12.76
CA LEU A 180 -4.75 -0.63 -13.68
C LEU A 180 -4.14 -1.17 -14.98
N LEU A 181 -3.24 -2.15 -14.90
CA LEU A 181 -2.66 -2.78 -16.09
C LEU A 181 -3.73 -3.48 -16.94
N GLU A 182 -4.67 -4.18 -16.32
CA GLU A 182 -5.81 -4.80 -17.03
C GLU A 182 -6.67 -3.72 -17.71
N LEU A 183 -7.00 -2.65 -17.00
CA LEU A 183 -7.77 -1.54 -17.55
C LEU A 183 -7.04 -0.84 -18.71
N MET A 184 -5.72 -0.70 -18.63
CA MET A 184 -4.92 -0.16 -19.74
C MET A 184 -4.95 -1.07 -20.97
N VAL A 185 -5.01 -2.40 -20.81
CA VAL A 185 -5.23 -3.34 -21.93
C VAL A 185 -6.62 -3.17 -22.52
N GLU A 186 -7.66 -3.10 -21.69
CA GLU A 186 -9.05 -2.90 -22.15
C GLU A 186 -9.20 -1.61 -22.98
N TYR A 187 -8.55 -0.54 -22.54
CA TYR A 187 -8.58 0.76 -23.20
C TYR A 187 -7.62 0.87 -24.40
N GLY A 188 -6.84 -0.19 -24.67
CA GLY A 188 -5.90 -0.27 -25.78
C GLY A 188 -4.63 0.57 -25.61
N GLN A 189 -4.25 0.89 -24.38
CA GLN A 189 -3.01 1.59 -24.02
C GLN A 189 -1.83 0.64 -23.83
N ILE A 190 -2.13 -0.64 -23.60
CA ILE A 190 -1.18 -1.75 -23.59
C ILE A 190 -1.64 -2.77 -24.63
N ASP A 191 -0.69 -3.41 -25.30
CA ASP A 191 -0.95 -4.44 -26.30
C ASP A 191 -1.73 -5.62 -25.68
N LYS A 192 -2.78 -6.07 -26.38
CA LYS A 192 -3.65 -7.17 -25.94
C LYS A 192 -2.90 -8.47 -25.69
N LYS A 193 -1.74 -8.68 -26.31
CA LYS A 193 -0.91 -9.87 -26.08
C LYS A 193 -0.48 -10.04 -24.60
N PHE A 194 -0.44 -8.95 -23.83
CA PHE A 194 -0.10 -8.99 -22.40
C PHE A 194 -1.32 -9.24 -21.50
N GLY A 195 -2.55 -9.14 -22.03
CA GLY A 195 -3.77 -9.21 -21.23
C GLY A 195 -3.94 -10.51 -20.45
N GLU A 196 -3.60 -11.64 -21.06
CA GLU A 196 -3.71 -12.95 -20.40
C GLU A 196 -2.70 -13.08 -19.24
N GLU A 197 -1.45 -12.64 -19.42
CA GLU A 197 -0.43 -12.68 -18.37
C GLU A 197 -0.78 -11.77 -17.19
N ILE A 198 -1.28 -10.56 -17.46
CA ILE A 198 -1.75 -9.61 -16.45
C ILE A 198 -2.91 -10.23 -15.66
N LYS A 199 -3.93 -10.75 -16.36
CA LYS A 199 -5.12 -11.34 -15.73
C LYS A 199 -4.77 -12.55 -14.87
N GLN A 200 -3.92 -13.45 -15.35
CA GLN A 200 -3.47 -14.60 -14.57
C GLN A 200 -2.71 -14.17 -13.31
N THR A 201 -1.90 -13.14 -13.40
CA THR A 201 -1.16 -12.58 -12.25
C THR A 201 -2.11 -11.95 -11.24
N TYR A 202 -3.12 -11.21 -11.70
CA TYR A 202 -4.19 -10.67 -10.85
C TYR A 202 -4.93 -11.78 -10.09
N VAL A 203 -5.39 -12.82 -10.78
CA VAL A 203 -6.11 -13.95 -10.15
C VAL A 203 -5.23 -14.67 -9.11
N LYS A 204 -3.94 -14.89 -9.40
CA LYS A 204 -2.99 -15.45 -8.42
C LYS A 204 -2.85 -14.55 -7.19
N ALA A 205 -2.75 -13.25 -7.40
CA ALA A 205 -2.63 -12.29 -6.32
C ALA A 205 -3.91 -12.21 -5.47
N GLU A 206 -5.10 -12.21 -6.08
CA GLU A 206 -6.37 -12.27 -5.35
C GLU A 206 -6.47 -13.54 -4.50
N LYS A 207 -6.07 -14.69 -5.05
CA LYS A 207 -6.08 -15.95 -4.30
C LYS A 207 -5.19 -15.87 -3.05
N ARG A 208 -3.95 -15.38 -3.20
CA ARG A 208 -3.03 -15.15 -2.09
C ARG A 208 -3.60 -14.17 -1.05
N HIS A 209 -4.31 -13.11 -1.49
CA HIS A 209 -5.00 -12.17 -0.60
C HIS A 209 -6.12 -12.84 0.20
N LEU A 210 -6.90 -13.71 -0.45
CA LEU A 210 -7.94 -14.49 0.21
C LEU A 210 -7.33 -15.44 1.25
N GLU A 211 -6.22 -16.11 0.93
CA GLU A 211 -5.49 -16.97 1.87
C GLU A 211 -5.01 -16.19 3.12
N ILE A 212 -4.51 -14.95 2.96
CA ILE A 212 -4.17 -14.07 4.09
C ILE A 212 -5.41 -13.77 4.94
N LYS A 213 -6.50 -13.34 4.31
CA LYS A 213 -7.76 -13.01 5.00
C LYS A 213 -8.33 -14.18 5.78
N GLU A 214 -8.33 -15.37 5.18
CA GLU A 214 -8.80 -16.60 5.80
C GLU A 214 -7.93 -16.99 6.99
N ALA A 215 -6.60 -16.96 6.83
CA ALA A 215 -5.66 -17.25 7.91
C ALA A 215 -5.84 -16.30 9.10
N ILE A 216 -6.04 -14.99 8.87
CA ILE A 216 -6.28 -14.01 9.94
C ILE A 216 -7.65 -14.25 10.60
N GLN A 217 -8.69 -14.58 9.82
CA GLN A 217 -10.01 -14.86 10.38
C GLN A 217 -10.03 -16.07 11.31
N LEU A 218 -9.21 -17.09 11.03
CA LEU A 218 -9.09 -18.27 11.90
C LEU A 218 -8.50 -17.96 13.28
N ILE A 219 -7.77 -16.85 13.43
CA ILE A 219 -7.20 -16.40 14.71
C ILE A 219 -8.31 -15.95 15.68
N SER A 220 -9.41 -15.36 15.20
CA SER A 220 -10.55 -15.02 16.07
C SER A 220 -11.78 -15.85 15.74
N LYS A 221 -12.08 -16.85 16.58
CA LYS A 221 -13.37 -17.55 16.50
C LYS A 221 -14.56 -16.67 16.95
N ASN A 222 -14.33 -15.59 17.72
CA ASN A 222 -15.40 -14.81 18.36
C ASN A 222 -15.37 -13.27 18.16
N ASP A 223 -14.35 -12.67 17.55
CA ASP A 223 -14.34 -11.22 17.27
C ASP A 223 -13.42 -10.86 16.08
N LYS A 224 -14.03 -10.79 14.89
CA LYS A 224 -13.37 -10.48 13.62
C LYS A 224 -12.63 -9.14 13.61
N LYS A 225 -13.05 -8.15 14.40
CA LYS A 225 -12.35 -6.85 14.47
C LYS A 225 -11.10 -6.96 15.34
N SER A 226 -11.12 -7.77 16.40
CA SER A 226 -9.95 -7.98 17.25
C SER A 226 -8.82 -8.75 16.55
N ALA A 227 -9.13 -9.68 15.62
CA ALA A 227 -8.11 -10.49 14.95
C ALA A 227 -7.05 -9.64 14.24
N TYR A 228 -7.49 -8.70 13.40
CA TYR A 228 -6.61 -7.83 12.62
C TYR A 228 -5.85 -6.81 13.49
N PHE A 229 -6.33 -6.55 14.70
CA PHE A 229 -5.71 -5.64 15.67
C PHE A 229 -5.17 -6.41 16.89
N SER A 230 -4.59 -7.59 16.65
CA SER A 230 -3.94 -8.41 17.67
C SER A 230 -2.50 -8.71 17.25
N CYS A 231 -1.61 -8.97 18.22
CA CYS A 231 -0.22 -9.31 17.90
C CYS A 231 -0.09 -10.61 17.11
N GLU A 232 -0.97 -11.58 17.38
CA GLU A 232 -1.05 -12.81 16.61
C GLU A 232 -1.50 -12.53 15.17
N GLY A 233 -2.51 -11.67 14.99
CA GLY A 233 -2.94 -11.21 13.67
C GLY A 233 -1.88 -10.44 12.90
N PHE A 234 -1.17 -9.49 13.53
CA PHE A 234 -0.05 -8.78 12.91
C PHE A 234 1.09 -9.71 12.53
N SER A 235 1.43 -10.67 13.40
CA SER A 235 2.45 -11.68 13.11
C SER A 235 2.04 -12.55 11.94
N LYS A 236 0.80 -13.04 11.90
CA LYS A 236 0.31 -13.91 10.83
C LYS A 236 0.15 -13.18 9.51
N SER A 237 -0.38 -11.96 9.53
CA SER A 237 -0.42 -11.06 8.37
C SER A 237 0.98 -10.88 7.81
N ARG A 238 1.97 -10.52 8.63
CA ARG A 238 3.36 -10.35 8.17
C ARG A 238 3.98 -11.63 7.61
N GLU A 239 3.77 -12.77 8.27
CA GLU A 239 4.29 -14.09 7.84
C GLU A 239 3.83 -14.45 6.43
N LEU A 240 2.59 -14.10 6.07
CA LEU A 240 1.99 -14.43 4.77
C LEU A 240 2.14 -13.31 3.74
N GLU A 241 1.91 -12.06 4.14
CA GLU A 241 1.92 -10.91 3.24
C GLU A 241 3.31 -10.66 2.64
N ILE A 242 4.39 -10.77 3.42
CA ILE A 242 5.74 -10.51 2.90
C ILE A 242 6.09 -11.46 1.73
N PRO A 243 6.07 -12.79 1.88
CA PRO A 243 6.43 -13.69 0.78
C PRO A 243 5.46 -13.59 -0.40
N PHE A 244 4.16 -13.40 -0.16
CA PHE A 244 3.19 -13.20 -1.24
C PHE A 244 3.40 -11.89 -1.98
N SER A 245 3.74 -10.82 -1.27
CA SER A 245 4.02 -9.51 -1.84
C SER A 245 5.34 -9.45 -2.58
N GLN A 246 6.36 -10.18 -2.13
CA GLN A 246 7.59 -10.39 -2.89
C GLN A 246 7.30 -11.11 -4.21
N THR A 247 6.57 -12.21 -4.16
CA THR A 247 6.22 -12.99 -5.35
C THR A 247 5.42 -12.15 -6.35
N THR A 248 4.36 -11.48 -5.89
CA THR A 248 3.53 -10.63 -6.76
C THR A 248 4.31 -9.41 -7.28
N SER A 249 5.19 -8.80 -6.47
CA SER A 249 6.10 -7.73 -6.90
C SER A 249 6.97 -8.15 -8.08
N GLU A 250 7.57 -9.34 -8.02
CA GLU A 250 8.41 -9.88 -9.08
C GLU A 250 7.60 -10.16 -10.35
N GLU A 251 6.42 -10.76 -10.22
CA GLU A 251 5.51 -11.00 -11.35
C GLU A 251 5.12 -9.69 -12.05
N ILE A 252 4.77 -8.64 -11.29
CA ILE A 252 4.46 -7.30 -11.84
C ILE A 252 5.68 -6.71 -12.55
N LYS A 253 6.87 -6.78 -11.96
CA LYS A 253 8.11 -6.26 -12.58
C LYS A 253 8.43 -6.96 -13.89
N VAL A 254 8.23 -8.28 -13.97
CA VAL A 254 8.41 -9.05 -15.21
C VAL A 254 7.43 -8.60 -16.29
N ILE A 255 6.16 -8.36 -15.93
CA ILE A 255 5.16 -7.82 -16.85
C ILE A 255 5.58 -6.43 -17.35
N LEU A 256 5.98 -5.54 -16.44
CA LEU A 256 6.39 -4.17 -16.78
C LEU A 256 7.60 -4.12 -17.71
N GLN A 257 8.55 -5.05 -17.60
CA GLN A 257 9.70 -5.14 -18.51
C GLN A 257 9.33 -5.49 -19.96
N LYS A 258 8.14 -6.05 -20.18
CA LYS A 258 7.66 -6.47 -21.50
C LYS A 258 6.83 -5.38 -22.20
N ILE A 259 6.26 -4.44 -21.44
CA ILE A 259 5.34 -3.37 -21.90
C ILE A 259 6.11 -2.16 -22.43
#